data_AF-A0A7K0L856-F1
#
_entry.id   AF-A0A7K0L856-F1
#
_cell.length_a   1.000
_cell.length_b   1.000
_cell.length_c   1.000
_cell.angle_alpha   90.00
_cell.angle_beta   90.00
_cell.angle_gamma   90.00
#
_symmetry.space_group_name_H-M   'P 1'
#
loop_
_entity.id
_entity.type
_entity.pdbx_description
1 polymer ?
#
loop_
_entity_poly.entity_id
_entity_poly.type
_entity_poly.pdbx_seq_one_letter_code
_entity_poly.pdbx_strand_id
1 'polypeptide(L)'
;LAESSSAIWLDILNSNRDFILSKLESFGHKVELLHQALLARDNVRIEAFFKDGNTGRSKISGKHGARARTYNYLSVVIPDKPGQLGALFSECANAGVNVEDLSIEHSPGQFTGLITLALSESDATKLEKHLLVNNWKVHTT
;
A
#
# COMPACT_ATOMS: atom_id res chain seq x y z
N LEU A 1 -4.07 14.24 -5.37
CA LEU A 1 -3.02 15.29 -5.21
C LEU A 1 -3.02 16.25 -6.39
N ALA A 2 -2.83 15.77 -7.63
CA ALA A 2 -2.76 16.62 -8.82
C ALA A 2 -4.10 17.26 -9.24
N GLU A 3 -5.24 16.73 -8.77
CA GLU A 3 -6.58 17.30 -8.97
C GLU A 3 -6.95 18.39 -7.94
N SER A 4 -6.09 18.64 -6.95
CA SER A 4 -6.36 19.60 -5.88
C SER A 4 -6.14 21.05 -6.34
N SER A 5 -6.74 22.02 -5.64
CA SER A 5 -6.67 23.45 -5.99
C SER A 5 -5.22 23.97 -6.07
N SER A 6 -4.85 24.52 -7.22
CA SER A 6 -3.54 25.13 -7.45
C SER A 6 -3.28 26.33 -6.54
N ALA A 7 -4.32 27.11 -6.21
CA ALA A 7 -4.19 28.26 -5.31
C ALA A 7 -3.76 27.84 -3.90
N ILE A 8 -4.36 26.77 -3.37
CA ILE A 8 -3.99 26.22 -2.05
C ILE A 8 -2.54 25.71 -2.08
N TRP A 9 -2.15 25.03 -3.17
CA TRP A 9 -0.78 24.55 -3.32
C TRP A 9 0.24 25.69 -3.39
N LEU A 10 -0.07 26.80 -4.05
CA LEU A 10 0.81 27.97 -4.08
C LEU A 10 1.06 28.53 -2.68
N ASP A 11 0.03 28.64 -1.85
CA ASP A 11 0.17 29.11 -0.46
C ASP A 11 1.03 28.17 0.38
N ILE A 12 0.83 26.85 0.24
CA ILE A 12 1.63 25.82 0.92
C ILE A 12 3.09 25.91 0.48
N LEU A 13 3.34 25.97 -0.83
CA LEU A 13 4.69 26.03 -1.40
C LEU A 13 5.43 27.30 -0.97
N ASN A 14 4.74 28.45 -0.97
CA ASN A 14 5.33 29.71 -0.54
C ASN A 14 5.65 29.72 0.95
N SER A 15 4.75 29.18 1.78
CA SER A 15 4.93 29.14 3.24
C SER A 15 6.04 28.18 3.68
N ASN A 16 6.36 27.17 2.88
CA ASN A 16 7.35 26.13 3.20
C ASN A 16 8.57 26.17 2.26
N ARG A 17 8.79 27.29 1.57
CA ARG A 17 9.70 27.39 0.42
C ARG A 17 11.09 26.82 0.71
N ASP A 18 11.77 27.31 1.74
CA ASP A 18 13.17 26.95 2.00
C ASP A 18 13.33 25.45 2.33
N PHE A 19 12.39 24.91 3.12
CA PHE A 19 12.36 23.49 3.42
C PHE A 19 12.13 22.65 2.16
N ILE A 20 11.17 23.05 1.32
CA ILE A 20 10.85 22.35 0.07
C ILE A 20 12.03 22.41 -0.90
N LEU A 21 12.67 23.57 -1.07
CA LEU A 21 13.86 23.72 -1.92
C LEU A 21 14.97 22.76 -1.48
N SER A 22 15.30 22.73 -0.19
CA SER A 22 16.30 21.80 0.35
C SER A 22 15.93 20.33 0.07
N LYS A 23 14.65 19.97 0.19
CA LYS A 23 14.19 18.59 -0.13
C LYS A 23 14.25 18.28 -1.63
N LEU A 24 13.88 19.23 -2.48
CA LEU A 24 13.96 19.09 -3.94
C LEU A 24 15.41 18.94 -4.41
N GLU A 25 16.34 19.71 -3.85
CA GLU A 25 17.78 19.57 -4.15
C GLU A 25 18.31 18.20 -3.75
N SER A 26 18.00 17.74 -2.54
CA SER A 26 18.39 16.41 -2.07
C SER A 26 17.80 15.30 -2.95
N PHE A 27 16.54 15.44 -3.36
CA PHE A 27 15.88 14.50 -4.27
C PHE A 27 16.54 14.50 -5.66
N GLY A 28 16.80 15.67 -6.22
CA GLY A 28 17.50 15.82 -7.50
C GLY A 28 18.87 15.16 -7.50
N HIS A 29 19.65 15.35 -6.41
CA HIS A 29 20.94 14.69 -6.26
C HIS A 29 20.83 13.15 -6.24
N LYS A 30 19.81 12.61 -5.55
CA LYS A 30 19.57 11.15 -5.53
C LYS A 30 19.21 10.60 -6.91
N VAL A 31 18.40 11.32 -7.68
CA VAL A 31 18.05 10.95 -9.06
C VAL A 31 19.29 10.92 -9.94
N GLU A 32 20.15 11.94 -9.83
CA GLU A 32 21.39 12.03 -10.59
C GLU A 32 22.37 10.88 -10.25
N LEU A 33 22.51 10.54 -8.96
CA LEU A 33 23.34 9.41 -8.53
C LEU A 33 22.85 8.07 -9.11
N LEU A 34 21.54 7.83 -9.13
CA LEU A 34 20.97 6.63 -9.75
C LEU A 34 21.20 6.61 -11.26
N HIS A 35 20.97 7.74 -11.93
CA HIS A 35 21.21 7.90 -13.36
C HIS A 35 22.66 7.55 -13.73
N GLN A 36 23.64 8.09 -12.99
CA GLN A 36 25.06 7.79 -13.18
C GLN A 36 25.39 6.31 -12.94
N ALA A 37 24.82 5.70 -11.89
CA ALA A 37 25.02 4.29 -11.60
C ALA A 37 24.48 3.38 -12.72
N LEU A 38 23.32 3.73 -13.31
CA LEU A 38 22.75 3.01 -14.45
C LEU A 38 23.62 3.12 -15.70
N LEU A 39 24.11 4.33 -16.02
CA LEU A 39 25.03 4.53 -17.16
C LEU A 39 26.32 3.71 -17.00
N ALA A 40 26.87 3.68 -15.78
CA ALA A 40 28.08 2.92 -15.47
C ALA A 40 27.84 1.40 -15.33
N ARG A 41 26.58 0.95 -15.34
CA ARG A 41 26.19 -0.44 -15.00
C ARG A 41 26.74 -0.88 -13.63
N ASP A 42 26.79 0.04 -12.68
CA ASP A 42 27.31 -0.18 -11.34
C ASP A 42 26.22 -0.82 -10.45
N ASN A 43 26.16 -2.14 -10.48
CA ASN A 43 25.18 -2.92 -9.71
C ASN A 43 25.28 -2.68 -8.20
N VAL A 44 26.47 -2.35 -7.67
CA VAL A 44 26.66 -2.10 -6.23
C VAL A 44 25.98 -0.80 -5.82
N ARG A 45 26.14 0.28 -6.59
CA ARG A 45 25.46 1.54 -6.33
C ARG A 45 23.96 1.46 -6.53
N ILE A 46 23.51 0.70 -7.53
CA ILE A 46 22.08 0.46 -7.76
C ILE A 46 21.47 -0.28 -6.55
N GLU A 47 22.10 -1.35 -6.08
CA GLU A 47 21.64 -2.09 -4.91
C GLU A 47 21.60 -1.20 -3.65
N ALA A 48 22.64 -0.38 -3.44
CA ALA A 48 22.69 0.58 -2.33
C ALA A 48 21.53 1.59 -2.38
N PHE A 49 21.20 2.13 -3.56
CA PHE A 49 20.07 3.04 -3.74
C PHE A 49 18.74 2.40 -3.28
N PHE A 50 18.50 1.14 -3.65
CA PHE A 50 17.30 0.41 -3.21
C PHE A 50 17.29 0.16 -1.70
N LYS A 51 18.43 -0.22 -1.10
CA LYS A 51 18.54 -0.41 0.36
C LYS A 51 18.25 0.88 1.13
N ASP A 52 18.75 2.01 0.65
CA ASP A 52 18.46 3.33 1.22
C ASP A 52 16.97 3.66 1.11
N GLY A 53 16.34 3.40 -0.04
CA GLY A 53 14.90 3.57 -0.24
C GLY A 53 14.06 2.73 0.71
N ASN A 54 14.40 1.44 0.88
CA ASN A 54 13.74 0.54 1.81
C ASN A 54 13.87 1.01 3.26
N THR A 55 15.06 1.49 3.64
CA THR A 55 15.33 2.04 4.98
C THR A 55 14.56 3.35 5.22
N GLY A 56 14.40 4.19 4.21
CA GLY A 56 13.57 5.38 4.29
C GLY A 56 12.09 5.04 4.49
N ARG A 57 11.58 4.09 3.71
CA ARG A 57 10.20 3.61 3.78
C ARG A 57 9.87 3.01 5.15
N SER A 58 10.77 2.21 5.73
CA SER A 58 10.52 1.55 7.02
C SER A 58 10.41 2.53 8.20
N LYS A 59 10.94 3.75 8.06
CA LYS A 59 10.83 4.82 9.07
C LYS A 59 9.49 5.56 9.05
N ILE A 60 8.69 5.38 7.99
CA ILE A 60 7.36 5.97 7.90
C ILE A 60 6.44 5.17 8.85
N SER A 61 6.14 5.73 10.02
CA SER A 61 5.18 5.13 10.96
C SER A 61 3.77 5.09 10.36
N GLY A 62 2.94 4.18 10.87
CA GLY A 62 1.52 4.09 10.47
C GLY A 62 0.73 5.34 10.89
N LYS A 63 -0.52 5.44 10.40
CA LYS A 63 -1.47 6.57 10.45
C LYS A 63 -1.64 7.38 11.77
N HIS A 64 -1.01 7.00 12.88
CA HIS A 64 -1.07 7.71 14.17
C HIS A 64 0.27 7.69 14.96
N GLY A 65 1.42 7.56 14.29
CA GLY A 65 2.72 7.46 14.99
C GLY A 65 2.93 6.14 15.73
N ALA A 66 2.00 5.19 15.58
CA ALA A 66 2.16 3.83 16.04
C ALA A 66 3.17 3.09 15.15
N ARG A 67 3.91 2.16 15.76
CA ARG A 67 4.82 1.20 15.09
C ARG A 67 4.14 0.71 13.81
N ALA A 68 4.89 0.65 12.70
CA ALA A 68 4.39 0.09 11.44
C ALA A 68 3.70 -1.24 11.76
N ARG A 69 2.37 -1.28 11.64
CA ARG A 69 1.61 -2.48 11.97
C ARG A 69 2.01 -3.52 10.92
N THR A 70 2.56 -4.63 11.37
CA THR A 70 2.77 -5.79 10.49
C THR A 70 1.37 -6.31 10.18
N TYR A 71 0.87 -5.99 9.00
CA TYR A 71 -0.38 -6.56 8.51
C TYR A 71 -0.08 -7.88 7.83
N ASN A 72 -0.96 -8.84 8.06
CA ASN A 72 -1.09 -10.02 7.22
C ASN A 72 -2.16 -9.75 6.18
N TYR A 73 -1.89 -10.15 4.94
CA TYR A 73 -2.76 -9.85 3.81
C TYR A 73 -3.49 -11.12 3.38
N LEU A 74 -4.81 -11.02 3.26
CA LEU A 74 -5.66 -12.10 2.77
C LEU A 74 -6.37 -11.64 1.50
N SER A 75 -6.07 -12.30 0.38
CA SER A 75 -6.64 -11.94 -0.91
C SER A 75 -7.86 -12.80 -1.21
N VAL A 76 -8.98 -12.17 -1.55
CA VAL A 76 -10.28 -12.83 -1.78
C VAL A 76 -10.82 -12.41 -3.14
N VAL A 77 -11.17 -13.39 -3.97
CA VAL A 77 -11.77 -13.12 -5.29
C VAL A 77 -13.29 -13.08 -5.14
N ILE A 78 -13.89 -11.97 -5.53
CA ILE A 78 -15.34 -11.77 -5.50
C ILE A 78 -15.90 -11.51 -6.90
N PRO A 79 -17.12 -11.94 -7.23
CA PRO A 79 -17.80 -11.50 -8.44
C PRO A 79 -17.99 -9.98 -8.47
N ASP A 80 -17.91 -9.37 -9.65
CA ASP A 80 -18.25 -7.96 -9.83
C ASP A 80 -19.77 -7.81 -9.97
N LYS A 81 -20.47 -7.90 -8.83
CA LYS A 81 -21.93 -7.77 -8.73
C LYS A 81 -22.32 -6.99 -7.48
N PRO A 82 -23.49 -6.32 -7.47
CA PRO A 82 -23.99 -5.64 -6.28
C PRO A 82 -24.00 -6.55 -5.05
N GLY A 83 -23.55 -6.01 -3.91
CA GLY A 83 -23.60 -6.68 -2.61
C GLY A 83 -22.42 -7.59 -2.27
N GLN A 84 -21.49 -7.87 -3.19
CA GLN A 84 -20.40 -8.82 -2.94
C GLN A 84 -19.40 -8.36 -1.87
N LEU A 85 -19.07 -7.07 -1.83
CA LEU A 85 -18.27 -6.49 -0.73
C LEU A 85 -19.00 -6.59 0.61
N GLY A 86 -20.32 -6.33 0.63
CA GLY A 86 -21.13 -6.46 1.83
C GLY A 86 -21.19 -7.89 2.34
N ALA A 87 -21.29 -8.87 1.44
CA ALA A 87 -21.20 -10.29 1.78
C ALA A 87 -19.84 -10.64 2.40
N LEU A 88 -18.74 -10.16 1.81
CA LEU A 88 -17.39 -10.38 2.35
C LEU A 88 -17.23 -9.80 3.77
N PHE A 89 -17.68 -8.57 4.00
CA PHE A 89 -17.61 -7.97 5.34
C PHE A 89 -18.55 -8.64 6.34
N SER A 90 -19.69 -9.17 5.88
CA SER A 90 -20.58 -9.99 6.72
C SER A 90 -19.87 -11.27 7.19
N GLU A 91 -19.10 -11.92 6.31
CA GLU A 91 -18.28 -13.06 6.71
C GLU A 91 -17.18 -12.69 7.69
N CYS A 92 -16.53 -11.52 7.52
CA CYS A 92 -15.55 -11.03 8.50
C CYS A 92 -16.19 -10.83 9.87
N ALA A 93 -17.40 -10.25 9.91
CA ALA A 93 -18.16 -10.07 11.15
C ALA A 93 -18.57 -11.41 11.77
N ASN A 94 -19.05 -12.37 10.98
CA ASN A 94 -19.41 -13.71 11.43
C ASN A 94 -18.19 -14.46 11.99
N ALA A 95 -17.02 -14.29 11.38
CA ALA A 95 -15.76 -14.80 11.87
C ALA A 95 -15.25 -14.02 13.09
N GLY A 96 -15.87 -12.91 13.48
CA GLY A 96 -15.40 -12.03 14.55
C GLY A 96 -13.97 -11.54 14.30
N VAL A 97 -13.70 -11.05 13.09
CA VAL A 97 -12.40 -10.58 12.60
C VAL A 97 -12.49 -9.09 12.28
N ASN A 98 -11.49 -8.31 12.73
CA ASN A 98 -11.37 -6.90 12.39
C ASN A 98 -10.59 -6.71 11.09
N VAL A 99 -11.11 -5.88 10.17
CA VAL A 99 -10.40 -5.48 8.95
C VAL A 99 -9.72 -4.13 9.21
N GLU A 100 -8.39 -4.10 9.07
CA GLU A 100 -7.58 -2.91 9.39
C GLU A 100 -7.45 -1.93 8.22
N ASP A 101 -7.39 -2.49 7.01
CA ASP A 101 -7.32 -1.80 5.73
C ASP A 101 -7.75 -2.75 4.60
N LEU A 102 -7.96 -2.21 3.40
CA LEU A 102 -8.26 -3.01 2.21
C LEU A 102 -7.79 -2.35 0.92
N SER A 103 -7.41 -3.16 -0.06
CA SER A 103 -7.22 -2.73 -1.45
C SER A 103 -8.14 -3.51 -2.39
N ILE A 104 -8.55 -2.85 -3.47
CA ILE A 104 -9.44 -3.41 -4.49
C ILE A 104 -8.73 -3.31 -5.83
N GLU A 105 -8.55 -4.45 -6.49
CA GLU A 105 -8.01 -4.52 -7.84
C GLU A 105 -9.06 -5.10 -8.79
N HIS A 106 -9.23 -4.43 -9.93
CA HIS A 106 -10.09 -4.91 -11.02
C HIS A 106 -9.21 -5.41 -12.16
N SER A 107 -9.33 -6.68 -12.50
CA SER A 107 -8.71 -7.24 -13.69
C SER A 107 -9.46 -6.76 -14.93
N PRO A 108 -8.83 -6.05 -15.87
CA PRO A 108 -9.48 -5.63 -17.10
C PRO A 108 -10.05 -6.84 -17.87
N GLY A 109 -11.34 -6.80 -18.21
CA GLY A 109 -12.01 -7.86 -18.97
C GLY A 109 -12.45 -9.08 -18.15
N GLN A 110 -12.32 -9.08 -16.83
CA GLN A 110 -12.89 -10.10 -15.95
C GLN A 110 -13.99 -9.50 -15.07
N PHE A 111 -15.11 -10.22 -14.92
CA PHE A 111 -16.21 -9.85 -14.02
C PHE A 111 -15.94 -10.26 -12.57
N THR A 112 -14.70 -10.12 -12.12
CA THR A 112 -14.26 -10.47 -10.76
C THR A 112 -13.31 -9.40 -10.22
N GLY A 113 -13.50 -9.02 -8.96
CA GLY A 113 -12.58 -8.17 -8.21
C GLY A 113 -11.70 -8.99 -7.28
N LEU A 114 -10.43 -8.60 -7.16
CA LEU A 114 -9.52 -9.09 -6.13
C LEU A 114 -9.54 -8.10 -4.97
N ILE A 115 -9.98 -8.56 -3.80
CA ILE A 115 -9.97 -7.77 -2.57
C ILE A 115 -8.86 -8.28 -1.69
N THR A 116 -7.91 -7.42 -1.32
CA THR A 116 -6.87 -7.78 -0.35
C THR A 116 -7.17 -7.10 0.98
N LEU A 117 -7.42 -7.90 2.01
CA LEU A 117 -7.71 -7.45 3.36
C LEU A 117 -6.42 -7.39 4.18
N ALA A 118 -6.16 -6.27 4.85
CA ALA A 118 -5.10 -6.16 5.83
C ALA A 118 -5.64 -6.50 7.22
N LEU A 119 -5.01 -7.46 7.88
CA LEU A 119 -5.50 -8.10 9.11
C LEU A 119 -4.35 -8.27 10.12
N SER A 120 -4.70 -8.55 11.38
CA SER A 120 -3.74 -9.11 12.32
C SER A 120 -3.37 -10.55 11.92
N GLU A 121 -2.21 -11.06 12.34
CA GLU A 121 -1.79 -12.45 12.05
C GLU A 121 -2.83 -13.49 12.50
N SER A 122 -3.35 -13.31 13.71
CA SER A 122 -4.38 -14.19 14.26
C SER A 122 -5.69 -14.12 13.47
N ASP A 123 -6.08 -12.93 13.04
CA ASP A 123 -7.32 -12.73 12.30
C ASP A 123 -7.22 -13.23 10.86
N ALA A 124 -6.06 -13.07 10.20
CA ALA A 124 -5.81 -13.64 8.87
C ALA A 124 -5.99 -15.15 8.89
N THR A 125 -5.36 -15.84 9.84
CA THR A 125 -5.48 -17.30 10.00
C THR A 125 -6.92 -17.72 10.30
N LYS A 126 -7.63 -16.95 11.13
CA LYS A 126 -9.03 -17.23 11.50
C LYS A 126 -9.97 -17.05 10.31
N LEU A 127 -9.82 -15.94 9.59
CA LEU A 127 -10.66 -15.59 8.45
C LEU A 127 -10.44 -16.52 7.27
N GLU A 128 -9.19 -16.89 6.97
CA GLU A 128 -8.87 -17.83 5.89
C GLU A 128 -9.63 -19.15 6.08
N LYS A 129 -9.56 -19.74 7.28
CA LYS A 129 -10.28 -20.98 7.61
C LYS A 129 -11.79 -20.81 7.46
N HIS A 130 -12.34 -19.72 7.99
CA HIS A 130 -13.77 -19.42 7.91
C HIS A 130 -14.26 -19.28 6.47
N LEU A 131 -13.53 -18.52 5.64
CA LEU A 131 -13.88 -18.28 4.25
C LEU A 131 -13.77 -19.56 3.40
N LEU A 132 -12.74 -20.38 3.62
CA LEU A 132 -12.59 -21.66 2.92
C LEU A 132 -13.76 -22.62 3.22
N VAL A 133 -14.21 -22.69 4.48
CA VAL A 133 -15.39 -23.49 4.86
C VAL A 133 -16.67 -22.99 4.19
N ASN A 134 -16.79 -21.67 4.01
CA ASN A 134 -17.93 -21.04 3.35
C ASN A 134 -17.78 -20.92 1.81
N ASN A 135 -16.87 -21.69 1.20
CA ASN A 135 -16.65 -21.77 -0.26
C ASN A 135 -16.24 -20.44 -0.93
N TRP A 136 -15.59 -19.54 -0.18
CA TRP A 136 -14.98 -18.35 -0.77
C TRP A 136 -13.63 -18.69 -1.41
N LYS A 137 -13.27 -17.96 -2.47
CA LYS A 137 -11.99 -18.09 -3.16
C LYS A 137 -10.94 -17.22 -2.47
N VAL A 138 -10.04 -17.85 -1.72
CA VAL A 138 -9.04 -17.17 -0.90
C VAL A 138 -7.63 -17.57 -1.33
N HIS A 139 -6.73 -16.60 -1.36
CA HIS A 139 -5.31 -16.78 -1.65
C HIS A 139 -4.48 -16.05 -0.59
N THR A 140 -3.61 -16.79 0.08
CA THR A 140 -2.63 -16.22 1.02
C THR A 140 -1.43 -15.73 0.22
N THR A 141 -1.04 -14.46 0.45
CA THR A 141 0.03 -13.78 -0.29
C THR A 141 1.22 -13.53 0.63
#